data_AF-A0A380CPI4-F1
#
_entry.id   AF-A0A380CPI4-F1
#
_cell.length_a   1.000
_cell.length_b   1.000
_cell.length_c   1.000
_cell.angle_alpha   90.00
_cell.angle_beta   90.00
_cell.angle_gamma   90.00
#
_symmetry.space_group_name_H-M   'P 1'
#
loop_
_entity.id
_entity.type
_entity.pdbx_description
1 polymer ?
#
loop_
_entity_poly.entity_id
_entity_poly.type
_entity_poly.pdbx_seq_one_letter_code
_entity_poly.pdbx_strand_id
1 'polypeptide(L)'
;MYYKFNIKNQVRIAPNAGVIYETQPKDVVYAQYDVAQSGGYSTTAVAGIEVNVGRVSLGGNYQTPMAQQLADGRAKAGDRFMTHISYSF
;
A
#
# COMPACT_ATOMS: atom_id res chain seq x y z
N MET A 1 -8.90 10.67 6.38
CA MET A 1 -10.37 10.84 6.56
C MET A 1 -11.06 9.58 6.06
N TYR A 2 -11.92 8.95 6.86
CA TYR A 2 -12.62 7.71 6.53
C TYR A 2 -14.12 8.02 6.40
N TYR A 3 -14.65 8.05 5.17
CA TYR A 3 -16.07 8.32 4.91
C TYR A 3 -16.83 7.00 4.77
N LYS A 4 -17.84 6.76 5.61
CA LYS A 4 -18.72 5.56 5.54
C LYS A 4 -20.07 5.95 4.94
N PHE A 5 -20.41 5.39 3.78
CA PHE A 5 -21.78 5.46 3.25
C PHE A 5 -22.46 4.11 3.52
N ASN A 6 -23.40 4.09 4.48
CA ASN A 6 -24.25 2.93 4.76
C ASN A 6 -25.56 3.09 3.98
N ILE A 7 -25.83 2.20 3.02
CA ILE A 7 -27.12 2.13 2.34
C ILE A 7 -27.83 0.87 2.84
N LYS A 8 -28.95 1.07 3.58
CA LYS A 8 -29.90 0.03 4.00
C LYS A 8 -29.33 -1.14 4.85
N ASN A 9 -28.29 -0.93 5.67
CA ASN A 9 -27.68 -1.95 6.55
C ASN A 9 -27.19 -3.25 5.88
N GLN A 10 -27.33 -3.39 4.57
CA GLN A 10 -26.92 -4.57 3.81
C GLN A 10 -25.71 -4.27 2.95
N VAL A 11 -25.50 -3.02 2.53
CA VAL A 11 -24.36 -2.62 1.70
C VAL A 11 -23.62 -1.46 2.37
N ARG A 12 -22.36 -1.69 2.72
CA ARG A 12 -21.45 -0.69 3.28
C ARG A 12 -20.33 -0.44 2.28
N ILE A 13 -20.20 0.81 1.84
CA ILE A 13 -19.11 1.25 0.97
C ILE A 13 -18.12 2.05 1.83
N ALA A 14 -16.87 1.61 1.83
CA ALA A 14 -15.76 2.16 2.59
C ALA A 14 -14.61 2.52 1.64
N PRO A 15 -14.58 3.74 1.09
CA PRO A 15 -13.39 4.27 0.44
C PRO A 15 -12.22 4.33 1.43
N ASN A 16 -11.04 3.92 0.98
CA ASN A 16 -9.78 4.05 1.70
C ASN A 16 -8.78 4.84 0.85
N ALA A 17 -8.07 5.76 1.47
CA ALA A 17 -6.98 6.50 0.84
C ALA A 17 -5.92 6.80 1.89
N GLY A 18 -4.65 6.69 1.52
CA GLY A 18 -3.53 6.85 2.42
C GLY A 18 -2.22 7.11 1.68
N VAL A 19 -1.20 7.50 2.43
CA VAL A 19 0.17 7.62 1.94
C VAL A 19 1.05 6.80 2.87
N ILE A 20 1.89 5.96 2.30
CA ILE A 20 2.86 5.12 2.99
C ILE A 20 4.23 5.72 2.70
N TYR A 21 4.96 6.10 3.75
CA TYR A 21 6.35 6.51 3.65
C TYR A 21 7.21 5.47 4.36
N GLU A 22 8.04 4.79 3.60
CA GLU A 22 8.97 3.78 4.09
C GLU A 22 10.40 4.26 3.89
N THR A 23 11.23 4.16 4.92
CA THR A 23 12.67 4.43 4.84
C THR A 23 13.43 3.21 5.30
N GLN A 24 14.41 2.77 4.51
CA GLN A 24 15.26 1.64 4.84
C GLN A 24 16.69 2.15 5.05
N PRO A 25 17.25 2.00 6.28
CA PRO A 25 18.64 2.31 6.51
C PRO A 25 19.54 1.35 5.71
N LYS A 26 20.62 1.90 5.17
CA LYS A 26 21.63 1.14 4.43
C LYS A 26 22.30 0.13 5.36
N ASP A 27 22.36 -1.12 4.92
CA ASP A 27 22.92 -2.21 5.71
C ASP A 27 24.45 -2.13 5.61
N VAL A 28 25.11 -1.73 6.70
CA VAL A 28 26.57 -1.65 6.80
C VAL A 28 27.13 -2.96 7.32
N VAL A 29 27.24 -3.95 6.43
CA VAL A 29 27.96 -5.18 6.74
C VAL A 29 29.46 -4.93 6.58
N TYR A 30 30.18 -4.95 7.70
CA TYR A 30 31.65 -5.01 7.79
C TYR A 30 32.50 -3.78 7.41
N ALA A 31 32.04 -2.53 7.61
CA ALA A 31 32.89 -1.32 7.71
C ALA A 31 34.02 -1.11 6.65
N GLN A 32 33.99 -1.80 5.53
CA GLN A 32 35.09 -1.82 4.54
C GLN A 32 34.60 -1.87 3.09
N TYR A 33 33.33 -2.18 2.86
CA TYR A 33 32.71 -2.10 1.54
C TYR A 33 31.34 -1.45 1.69
N ASP A 34 31.24 -0.22 1.18
CA ASP A 34 29.97 0.47 1.00
C ASP A 34 29.12 -0.39 0.06
N VAL A 35 28.21 -1.20 0.61
CA VAL A 35 27.24 -1.92 -0.21
C VAL A 35 26.27 -0.86 -0.73
N ALA A 36 26.63 -0.16 -1.81
CA ALA A 36 25.88 0.92 -2.47
C ALA A 36 24.51 0.46 -3.02
N GLN A 37 24.02 -0.70 -2.58
CA GLN A 37 22.90 -1.44 -3.14
C GLN A 37 21.86 -1.85 -2.07
N SER A 38 21.95 -1.33 -0.85
CA SER A 38 20.87 -1.44 0.14
C SER A 38 20.66 -0.08 0.80
N GLY A 39 19.42 0.38 0.91
CA GLY A 39 19.10 1.72 1.42
C GLY A 39 18.28 2.54 0.43
N GLY A 40 17.31 3.28 0.97
CA GLY A 40 16.36 4.02 0.16
C GLY A 40 15.14 4.51 0.92
N TYR A 41 14.34 5.37 0.27
CA TYR A 41 13.01 5.74 0.74
C TYR A 41 11.98 5.45 -0.35
N SER A 42 10.75 5.12 0.05
CA SER A 42 9.63 4.87 -0.84
C SER A 42 8.37 5.53 -0.29
N THR A 43 7.81 6.45 -1.07
CA THR A 43 6.54 7.11 -0.82
C THR A 43 5.51 6.54 -1.78
N THR A 44 4.54 5.82 -1.24
CA THR A 44 3.48 5.16 -1.99
C THR A 44 2.14 5.77 -1.63
N ALA A 45 1.44 6.31 -2.62
CA ALA A 45 0.05 6.71 -2.46
C ALA A 45 -0.83 5.47 -2.62
N VAL A 46 -1.81 5.31 -1.74
CA VAL A 46 -2.78 4.21 -1.77
C VAL A 46 -4.17 4.79 -1.87
N ALA A 47 -4.97 4.30 -2.80
CA ALA A 47 -6.37 4.64 -2.94
C ALA A 47 -7.16 3.38 -3.29
N GLY A 48 -8.29 3.17 -2.65
CA GLY A 48 -9.08 1.97 -2.79
C GLY A 48 -10.50 2.14 -2.29
N ILE A 49 -11.29 1.10 -2.52
CA ILE A 49 -12.67 1.03 -2.09
C ILE A 49 -12.98 -0.38 -1.64
N GLU A 50 -13.72 -0.48 -0.55
CA GLU A 50 -14.22 -1.75 -0.05
C GLU A 50 -15.74 -1.72 0.02
N VAL A 51 -16.37 -2.74 -0.54
CA VAL A 51 -17.80 -2.95 -0.52
C VAL A 51 -18.08 -4.18 0.34
N ASN A 52 -18.83 -3.99 1.41
CA ASN A 52 -19.28 -5.07 2.28
C ASN A 52 -20.78 -5.28 2.03
N VAL A 53 -21.16 -6.50 1.66
CA VAL A 53 -22.54 -6.93 1.46
C VAL A 53 -22.87 -8.06 2.44
N GLY A 54 -23.53 -7.73 3.54
CA GLY A 54 -23.87 -8.68 4.61
C GLY A 54 -22.64 -9.39 5.17
N ARG A 55 -22.44 -10.67 4.80
CA ARG A 55 -21.32 -11.53 5.23
C ARG A 55 -20.13 -11.56 4.26
N VAL A 56 -20.28 -11.00 3.07
CA VAL A 56 -19.23 -10.97 2.05
C VAL A 56 -18.65 -9.57 1.99
N SER A 57 -17.33 -9.44 1.96
CA SER A 57 -16.66 -8.18 1.64
C SER A 57 -15.77 -8.36 0.42
N LEU A 58 -15.82 -7.38 -0.48
CA LEU A 58 -14.97 -7.27 -1.66
C LEU A 58 -14.26 -5.92 -1.59
N GLY A 59 -12.94 -5.93 -1.64
CA GLY A 59 -12.14 -4.70 -1.64
C GLY A 59 -11.12 -4.71 -2.76
N GLY A 60 -10.88 -3.52 -3.30
CA GLY A 60 -9.81 -3.25 -4.25
C GLY A 60 -9.01 -2.04 -3.76
N ASN A 61 -7.69 -2.12 -3.82
CA ASN A 61 -6.83 -0.97 -3.62
C ASN A 61 -5.78 -0.89 -4.73
N TYR A 62 -5.47 0.36 -5.08
CA TYR A 62 -4.43 0.75 -6.00
C TYR A 62 -3.34 1.46 -5.22
N GLN A 63 -2.11 1.01 -5.36
CA GLN A 63 -0.94 1.56 -4.69
C GLN A 63 0.04 2.00 -5.76
N THR A 64 0.33 3.30 -5.82
CA THR A 64 1.26 3.89 -6.78
C THR A 64 2.43 4.55 -6.06
N PRO A 65 3.68 4.13 -6.34
CA PRO A 65 4.86 4.76 -5.77
C PRO A 65 5.08 6.11 -6.44
N MET A 66 4.81 7.19 -5.71
CA MET A 66 4.96 8.56 -6.24
C MET A 66 6.41 9.04 -6.20
N ALA A 67 7.14 8.71 -5.14
CA ALA A 67 8.55 9.08 -5.00
C ALA A 67 9.29 7.90 -4.39
N GLN A 68 10.28 7.37 -5.09
CA GLN A 68 11.00 6.19 -4.65
C GLN A 68 12.46 6.27 -5.07
N GLN A 69 13.33 5.95 -4.13
CA GLN A 69 14.77 5.85 -4.33
C GLN A 69 15.19 4.51 -3.71
N LEU A 70 14.91 3.40 -4.38
CA LEU A 70 15.33 2.06 -3.92
C LEU A 70 16.63 1.67 -4.63
N ALA A 71 17.64 1.30 -3.84
CA ALA A 71 18.93 0.82 -4.33
C ALA A 71 19.55 1.77 -5.40
N ASP A 72 19.64 3.05 -5.06
CA ASP A 72 20.20 4.09 -5.92
C ASP A 72 19.52 4.21 -7.31
N GLY A 73 18.20 3.99 -7.35
CA GLY A 73 17.39 4.08 -8.56
C GLY A 73 17.44 2.84 -9.47
N ARG A 74 18.15 1.77 -9.06
CA ARG A 74 18.19 0.49 -9.80
C ARG A 74 16.91 -0.33 -9.64
N ALA A 75 16.16 -0.13 -8.56
CA ALA A 75 14.89 -0.79 -8.33
C ALA A 75 13.75 0.23 -8.39
N LYS A 76 12.70 -0.10 -9.15
CA LYS A 76 11.45 0.65 -9.21
C LYS A 76 10.34 -0.25 -8.71
N ALA A 77 9.68 0.12 -7.62
CA ALA A 77 8.35 -0.39 -7.32
C ALA A 77 7.42 0.07 -8.46
N GLY A 78 6.68 -0.87 -9.03
CA GLY A 78 5.62 -0.58 -9.98
C GLY A 78 4.29 -0.31 -9.27
N ASP A 79 3.30 0.06 -10.07
CA ASP A 79 1.92 0.15 -9.58
C ASP A 79 1.42 -1.23 -9.16
N ARG A 80 0.75 -1.27 -8.01
CA ARG A 80 0.16 -2.48 -7.45
C ARG A 80 -1.34 -2.32 -7.38
N PHE A 81 -2.05 -3.24 -8.01
CA PHE A 81 -3.49 -3.39 -7.83
C PHE A 81 -3.75 -4.66 -7.03
N MET A 82 -4.39 -4.50 -5.88
CA MET A 82 -4.69 -5.59 -4.96
C MET A 82 -6.20 -5.70 -4.80
N THR A 83 -6.73 -6.90 -5.03
CA THR A 83 -8.13 -7.22 -4.75
C THR A 83 -8.20 -8.28 -3.67
N HIS A 84 -9.11 -8.12 -2.72
CA HIS A 84 -9.37 -9.13 -1.71
C HIS A 84 -10.86 -9.40 -1.59
N ILE A 85 -11.19 -10.64 -1.24
CA ILE A 85 -12.54 -11.08 -0.94
C ILE A 85 -12.47 -11.74 0.42
N SER A 86 -13.31 -11.29 1.36
CA SER A 86 -13.39 -11.88 2.70
C SER A 86 -14.83 -12.32 2.98
N TYR A 87 -14.97 -13.36 3.78
CA TYR A 87 -16.26 -13.87 4.24
C TYR A 87 -16.26 -13.92 5.77
N SER A 88 -17.27 -13.29 6.39
CA SER A 88 -17.47 -13.26 7.83
C SER A 88 -18.57 -14.26 8.22
N PHE A 89 -18.23 -15.24 9.06
CA PHE A 89 -19.14 -16.31 9.52
C PHE A 89 -19.93 -15.88 10.77
#